data_AF-A0A968IHK6-F1
#
_entry.id   AF-A0A968IHK6-F1
#
_cell.length_a   1.000
_cell.length_b   1.000
_cell.length_c   1.000
_cell.angle_alpha   90.00
_cell.angle_beta   90.00
_cell.angle_gamma   90.00
#
_symmetry.space_group_name_H-M   'P 1'
#
loop_
_entity.id
_entity.type
_entity.pdbx_description
1 polymer ?
#
loop_
_entity_poly.entity_id
_entity_poly.type
_entity_poly.pdbx_seq_one_letter_code
_entity_poly.pdbx_strand_id
1 'polypeptide(L)'
;MGQFRTFLKGILVLVASLLMATANAEANAPAPPSFFWITFYDRANQSASVRGAQLVECATTQCDRPILLMATGVCTGEDCLKAQPILSAPHRFDCAENICLYAESQFSKHSNGPFYKLVAQFNDRSRTSSAFALDLRNPLGGYPKKMRVTVQATDLAVVPDAAPMKPTRWEMFGTAFALTQISELMVAAAFLWRMKIERKLLVKYLFAIAFINLLTFPVVWFFFPALQPFQYITTRVFGCVSLGIAIGYSVFWVRQSEVTLKVLQRSFLIWLLSLPVVAAIAFVIALFLGYGESLPSAVGLPSVVTLPASEGFAIGWEAWLIYHLGRESLLFAQILAMSLLMNAVSLILGLILLPAMQQFG
;
A
#
# COMPACT_ATOMS: atom_id res chain seq x y z
N MET A 1 35.71 -16.50 7.31
CA MET A 1 35.54 -16.78 5.86
C MET A 1 34.69 -18.01 5.56
N GLY A 2 34.84 -19.14 6.27
CA GLY A 2 34.07 -20.38 6.00
C GLY A 2 32.54 -20.21 6.01
N GLN A 3 31.98 -19.60 7.05
CA GLN A 3 30.52 -19.39 7.17
C GLN A 3 29.92 -18.54 6.04
N PHE A 4 30.65 -17.52 5.57
CA PHE A 4 30.18 -16.67 4.47
C PHE A 4 30.13 -17.43 3.14
N ARG A 5 31.13 -18.28 2.85
CA ARG A 5 31.13 -19.15 1.67
C ARG A 5 29.96 -20.14 1.68
N THR A 6 29.67 -20.74 2.84
CA THR A 6 28.53 -21.66 2.98
C THR A 6 27.20 -20.95 2.76
N PHE A 7 27.04 -19.74 3.32
CA PHE A 7 25.87 -18.91 3.10
C PHE A 7 25.67 -18.55 1.62
N LEU A 8 26.72 -18.09 0.94
CA LEU A 8 26.65 -17.73 -0.48
C LEU A 8 26.30 -18.94 -1.37
N LYS A 9 26.85 -20.13 -1.06
CA LYS A 9 26.48 -21.37 -1.75
C LYS A 9 25.00 -21.71 -1.53
N GLY A 10 24.48 -21.53 -0.31
CA GLY A 10 23.07 -21.72 -0.01
C GLY A 10 22.17 -20.80 -0.84
N ILE A 11 22.54 -19.51 -0.97
CA ILE A 11 21.82 -18.55 -1.81
C ILE A 11 21.85 -18.98 -3.28
N LEU A 12 23.01 -19.35 -3.82
CA LEU A 12 23.13 -19.77 -5.22
C LEU A 12 22.29 -21.01 -5.53
N VAL A 13 22.28 -21.99 -4.62
CA VAL A 13 21.44 -23.19 -4.74
C VAL A 13 19.96 -22.79 -4.71
N LEU A 14 19.56 -21.94 -3.76
CA LEU A 14 18.17 -21.44 -3.69
C LEU A 14 17.77 -20.75 -4.99
N VAL A 15 18.56 -19.78 -5.47
CA VAL A 15 18.28 -19.06 -6.73
C VAL A 15 18.20 -20.01 -7.91
N ALA A 16 19.12 -20.97 -8.03
CA ALA A 16 19.08 -21.97 -9.09
C ALA A 16 17.83 -22.84 -9.01
N SER A 17 17.44 -23.31 -7.81
CA SER A 17 16.20 -24.06 -7.61
C SER A 17 14.96 -23.25 -7.98
N LEU A 18 14.94 -21.95 -7.68
CA LEU A 18 13.85 -21.05 -8.05
C LEU A 18 13.75 -20.85 -9.56
N LEU A 19 14.88 -20.61 -10.23
CA LEU A 19 14.92 -20.46 -11.68
C LEU A 19 14.45 -21.74 -12.37
N MET A 20 14.83 -22.92 -11.86
CA MET A 20 14.36 -24.20 -12.40
C MET A 20 12.87 -24.45 -12.13
N ALA A 21 12.35 -24.05 -10.96
CA ALA A 21 10.92 -24.15 -10.66
C ALA A 21 10.06 -23.26 -11.58
N THR A 22 10.59 -22.12 -12.03
CA THR A 22 9.90 -21.24 -12.98
C THR A 22 10.00 -21.70 -14.44
N ALA A 23 10.97 -22.55 -14.80
CA ALA A 23 11.21 -22.94 -16.19
C ALA A 23 10.11 -23.85 -16.79
N ASN A 24 9.42 -24.62 -15.94
CA ASN A 24 8.31 -25.51 -16.35
C ASN A 24 6.93 -24.97 -15.92
N ALA A 25 6.85 -23.71 -15.50
CA ALA A 25 5.56 -23.07 -15.28
C ALA A 25 4.93 -22.83 -16.66
N GLU A 26 4.30 -23.86 -17.22
CA GLU A 26 3.37 -23.68 -18.34
C GLU A 26 2.35 -22.65 -17.90
N ALA A 27 2.25 -21.57 -18.67
CA ALA A 27 1.37 -20.44 -18.43
C ALA A 27 -0.10 -20.83 -18.68
N ASN A 28 -0.60 -21.79 -17.90
CA ASN A 28 -2.00 -22.22 -17.86
C ASN A 28 -2.85 -21.30 -16.97
N ALA A 29 -2.36 -20.08 -16.70
CA ALA A 29 -3.16 -19.07 -16.03
C ALA A 29 -4.33 -18.69 -16.96
N PRO A 30 -5.58 -18.69 -16.46
CA PRO A 30 -6.69 -18.21 -17.25
C PRO A 30 -6.44 -16.76 -17.67
N ALA A 31 -6.99 -16.36 -18.82
CA ALA A 31 -6.94 -14.96 -19.24
C ALA A 31 -7.44 -14.05 -18.10
N PRO A 32 -6.78 -12.92 -17.85
CA PRO A 32 -7.22 -12.02 -16.79
C PRO A 32 -8.66 -11.54 -17.10
N PRO A 33 -9.50 -11.37 -16.06
CA PRO A 33 -10.86 -10.88 -16.23
C PRO A 33 -10.87 -9.46 -16.81
N SER A 34 -11.96 -9.07 -17.47
CA SER A 34 -12.18 -7.66 -17.82
C SER A 34 -12.51 -6.89 -16.55
N PHE A 35 -11.78 -5.82 -16.24
CA PHE A 35 -12.03 -5.03 -15.03
C PHE A 35 -11.86 -3.53 -15.28
N PHE A 36 -12.48 -2.73 -14.43
CA PHE A 36 -12.30 -1.28 -14.41
C PHE A 36 -12.40 -0.73 -12.99
N TRP A 37 -11.73 0.41 -12.79
CA TRP A 37 -11.68 1.11 -11.52
C TRP A 37 -12.60 2.32 -11.55
N ILE A 38 -13.24 2.60 -10.43
CA ILE A 38 -14.04 3.79 -10.21
C ILE A 38 -13.45 4.52 -9.01
N THR A 39 -13.14 5.80 -9.14
CA THR A 39 -12.63 6.61 -8.02
C THR A 39 -13.48 7.85 -7.84
N PHE A 40 -13.94 8.05 -6.61
CA PHE A 40 -14.87 9.11 -6.24
C PHE A 40 -14.12 10.31 -5.65
N TYR A 41 -14.44 11.49 -6.19
CA TYR A 41 -13.90 12.77 -5.77
C TYR A 41 -15.04 13.77 -5.55
N ASP A 42 -14.91 14.69 -4.62
CA ASP A 42 -15.81 15.82 -4.50
C ASP A 42 -15.48 16.92 -5.55
N ARG A 43 -16.23 18.03 -5.51
CA ARG A 43 -16.01 19.19 -6.38
C ARG A 43 -14.66 19.88 -6.14
N ALA A 44 -14.06 19.73 -4.96
CA ALA A 44 -12.74 20.24 -4.60
C ALA A 44 -11.62 19.25 -4.94
N ASN A 45 -11.93 18.17 -5.67
CA ASN A 45 -11.01 17.09 -6.01
C ASN A 45 -10.44 16.34 -4.79
N GLN A 46 -11.14 16.34 -3.68
CA GLN A 46 -10.82 15.55 -2.49
C GLN A 46 -11.52 14.19 -2.55
N SER A 47 -10.91 13.16 -1.96
CA SER A 47 -11.47 11.81 -1.93
C SER A 47 -12.84 11.77 -1.23
N ALA A 48 -13.87 11.26 -1.92
CA ALA A 48 -15.22 11.12 -1.37
C ALA A 48 -15.51 9.66 -1.01
N SER A 49 -15.59 9.36 0.29
CA SER A 49 -15.83 7.99 0.78
C SER A 49 -17.25 7.49 0.46
N VAL A 50 -17.35 6.27 -0.05
CA VAL A 50 -18.60 5.62 -0.48
C VAL A 50 -19.00 4.55 0.53
N ARG A 51 -20.27 4.54 0.95
CA ARG A 51 -20.82 3.51 1.86
C ARG A 51 -21.36 2.29 1.13
N GLY A 52 -21.81 2.49 -0.11
CA GLY A 52 -22.29 1.44 -0.98
C GLY A 52 -22.42 1.94 -2.40
N ALA A 53 -22.31 1.04 -3.36
CA ALA A 53 -22.45 1.35 -4.77
C ALA A 53 -23.24 0.26 -5.48
N GLN A 54 -23.95 0.65 -6.52
CA GLN A 54 -24.67 -0.22 -7.44
C GLN A 54 -24.22 0.10 -8.86
N LEU A 55 -23.84 -0.93 -9.60
CA LEU A 55 -23.59 -0.86 -11.02
C LEU A 55 -24.84 -1.34 -11.76
N VAL A 56 -25.39 -0.48 -12.60
CA VAL A 56 -26.65 -0.69 -13.31
C VAL A 56 -26.36 -0.74 -14.79
N GLU A 57 -26.86 -1.76 -15.47
CA GLU A 57 -26.82 -1.84 -16.93
C GLU A 57 -28.03 -1.14 -17.54
N CYS A 58 -27.78 -0.47 -18.67
CA CYS A 58 -28.78 0.26 -19.42
C CYS A 58 -28.70 -0.13 -20.91
N ALA A 59 -29.85 -0.35 -21.54
CA ALA A 59 -29.91 -0.58 -22.98
C ALA A 59 -29.61 0.70 -23.80
N THR A 60 -29.97 1.86 -23.25
CA THR A 60 -29.84 3.18 -23.87
C THR A 60 -29.23 4.18 -22.90
N THR A 61 -28.84 5.36 -23.40
CA THR A 61 -28.32 6.46 -22.58
C THR A 61 -29.33 7.02 -21.57
N GLN A 62 -30.63 6.83 -21.83
CA GLN A 62 -31.73 7.27 -20.95
C GLN A 62 -31.93 6.29 -19.78
N CYS A 63 -31.53 5.02 -19.94
CA CYS A 63 -31.67 3.97 -18.94
C CYS A 63 -33.12 3.74 -18.46
N ASP A 64 -34.08 3.70 -19.39
CA ASP A 64 -35.51 3.53 -19.07
C ASP A 64 -35.83 2.17 -18.41
N ARG A 65 -34.98 1.16 -18.66
CA ARG A 65 -35.07 -0.18 -18.08
C ARG A 65 -33.77 -0.51 -17.35
N PRO A 66 -33.58 0.01 -16.13
CA PRO A 66 -32.35 -0.23 -15.37
C PRO A 66 -32.30 -1.68 -14.89
N ILE A 67 -31.18 -2.34 -15.13
CA ILE A 67 -30.92 -3.70 -14.63
C ILE A 67 -29.79 -3.63 -13.62
N LEU A 68 -30.06 -4.02 -12.37
CA LEU A 68 -29.01 -4.06 -11.36
C LEU A 68 -28.04 -5.22 -11.65
N LEU A 69 -26.82 -4.89 -12.08
CA LEU A 69 -25.80 -5.90 -12.33
C LEU A 69 -25.20 -6.42 -11.03
N MET A 70 -24.63 -5.51 -10.26
CA MET A 70 -23.92 -5.79 -9.03
C MET A 70 -24.12 -4.67 -8.02
N ALA A 71 -24.07 -5.02 -6.75
CA ALA A 71 -24.15 -4.07 -5.64
C ALA A 71 -23.13 -4.44 -4.57
N THR A 72 -22.65 -3.43 -3.84
CA THR A 72 -21.73 -3.61 -2.72
C THR A 72 -22.00 -2.57 -1.64
N GLY A 73 -21.73 -2.93 -0.38
CA GLY A 73 -22.04 -2.09 0.77
C GLY A 73 -23.54 -1.85 0.97
N VAL A 74 -23.87 -0.75 1.66
CA VAL A 74 -25.26 -0.40 2.01
C VAL A 74 -25.77 0.69 1.06
N CYS A 75 -26.84 0.41 0.33
CA CYS A 75 -27.55 1.38 -0.52
C CYS A 75 -29.04 1.35 -0.16
N THR A 76 -29.47 2.32 0.66
CA THR A 76 -30.84 2.42 1.17
C THR A 76 -31.54 3.71 0.76
N GLY A 77 -30.85 4.61 0.05
CA GLY A 77 -31.41 5.86 -0.45
C GLY A 77 -32.49 5.63 -1.51
N GLU A 78 -33.28 6.67 -1.79
CA GLU A 78 -34.41 6.61 -2.71
C GLU A 78 -34.00 6.25 -4.14
N ASP A 79 -32.78 6.62 -4.56
CA ASP A 79 -32.26 6.31 -5.89
C ASP A 79 -31.71 4.88 -6.02
N CYS A 80 -31.53 4.17 -4.91
CA CYS A 80 -31.01 2.81 -4.92
C CYS A 80 -32.06 1.85 -5.50
N LEU A 81 -31.63 1.02 -6.44
CA LEU A 81 -32.49 -0.05 -6.97
C LEU A 81 -32.70 -1.11 -5.89
N LYS A 82 -33.97 -1.48 -5.70
CA LYS A 82 -34.39 -2.54 -4.75
C LYS A 82 -34.36 -3.95 -5.35
N ALA A 83 -34.09 -4.05 -6.65
CA ALA A 83 -33.95 -5.34 -7.32
C ALA A 83 -32.74 -6.10 -6.77
N GLN A 84 -32.74 -7.43 -6.91
CA GLN A 84 -31.56 -8.24 -6.59
C GLN A 84 -30.53 -8.14 -7.72
N PRO A 85 -29.22 -8.11 -7.42
CA PRO A 85 -28.19 -8.17 -8.44
C PRO A 85 -28.30 -9.42 -9.32
N ILE A 86 -28.21 -9.25 -10.63
CA ILE A 86 -28.23 -10.39 -11.57
C ILE A 86 -26.91 -11.14 -11.58
N LEU A 87 -25.79 -10.44 -11.41
CA LEU A 87 -24.46 -11.05 -11.36
C LEU A 87 -24.08 -11.34 -9.90
N SER A 88 -23.47 -12.50 -9.71
CA SER A 88 -22.88 -12.93 -8.44
C SER A 88 -21.47 -13.49 -8.69
N ALA A 89 -20.85 -14.10 -7.68
CA ALA A 89 -19.55 -14.75 -7.83
C ALA A 89 -19.57 -15.71 -9.05
N PRO A 90 -18.53 -15.71 -9.91
CA PRO A 90 -17.20 -15.15 -9.68
C PRO A 90 -17.00 -13.70 -10.14
N HIS A 91 -18.05 -12.99 -10.58
CA HIS A 91 -17.98 -11.55 -10.83
C HIS A 91 -17.80 -10.80 -9.52
N ARG A 92 -17.12 -9.64 -9.56
CA ARG A 92 -16.81 -8.85 -8.36
C ARG A 92 -17.16 -7.39 -8.59
N PHE A 93 -17.78 -6.79 -7.58
CA PHE A 93 -17.91 -5.36 -7.49
C PHE A 93 -17.62 -4.97 -6.05
N ASP A 94 -16.37 -4.61 -5.78
CA ASP A 94 -15.90 -4.40 -4.43
C ASP A 94 -15.51 -2.93 -4.24
N CYS A 95 -15.98 -2.31 -3.17
CA CYS A 95 -15.63 -0.93 -2.83
C CYS A 95 -14.91 -0.85 -1.49
N ALA A 96 -13.93 0.04 -1.40
CA ALA A 96 -13.32 0.44 -0.15
C ALA A 96 -12.90 1.92 -0.23
N GLU A 97 -13.22 2.68 0.82
CA GLU A 97 -13.03 4.13 0.86
C GLU A 97 -13.70 4.83 -0.33
N ASN A 98 -12.94 5.50 -1.18
CA ASN A 98 -13.41 6.22 -2.36
C ASN A 98 -13.11 5.48 -3.66
N ILE A 99 -12.79 4.18 -3.61
CA ILE A 99 -12.40 3.38 -4.76
C ILE A 99 -13.29 2.15 -4.86
N CYS A 100 -13.74 1.83 -6.07
CA CYS A 100 -14.41 0.57 -6.39
C CYS A 100 -13.72 -0.13 -7.56
N LEU A 101 -13.70 -1.46 -7.50
CA LEU A 101 -13.22 -2.35 -8.55
C LEU A 101 -14.40 -3.18 -9.04
N TYR A 102 -14.76 -3.04 -10.31
CA TYR A 102 -15.64 -3.99 -10.98
C TYR A 102 -14.80 -4.94 -11.83
N ALA A 103 -15.11 -6.23 -11.74
CA ALA A 103 -14.47 -7.25 -12.56
C ALA A 103 -15.44 -8.33 -13.02
N GLU A 104 -15.28 -8.70 -14.28
CA GLU A 104 -16.07 -9.70 -14.98
C GLU A 104 -15.16 -10.88 -15.38
N SER A 105 -15.39 -12.04 -14.77
CA SER A 105 -14.58 -13.26 -14.97
C SER A 105 -14.62 -13.76 -16.41
N GLN A 106 -15.79 -13.67 -17.04
CA GLN A 106 -16.06 -13.98 -18.43
C GLN A 106 -16.98 -12.90 -18.94
N PHE A 107 -16.70 -12.33 -20.11
CA PHE A 107 -17.58 -11.37 -20.74
C PHE A 107 -18.96 -11.99 -20.90
N SER A 108 -19.92 -11.56 -20.07
CA SER A 108 -21.26 -12.11 -20.07
C SER A 108 -21.92 -11.69 -21.38
N LYS A 109 -22.54 -12.65 -22.06
CA LYS A 109 -23.35 -12.37 -23.28
C LYS A 109 -24.62 -11.57 -22.96
N HIS A 110 -24.79 -11.13 -21.71
CA HIS A 110 -25.97 -10.43 -21.20
C HIS A 110 -26.03 -8.94 -21.57
N SER A 111 -25.07 -8.42 -22.35
CA SER A 111 -25.04 -7.01 -22.76
C SER A 111 -26.31 -6.60 -23.53
N ASN A 112 -27.29 -6.03 -22.82
CA ASN A 112 -28.44 -5.32 -23.37
C ASN A 112 -28.01 -3.97 -23.97
N GLY A 113 -26.80 -3.52 -23.67
CA GLY A 113 -26.15 -2.37 -24.27
C GLY A 113 -24.75 -2.14 -23.70
N PRO A 114 -23.96 -1.22 -24.28
CA PRO A 114 -22.66 -0.82 -23.74
C PRO A 114 -22.78 0.27 -22.65
N PHE A 115 -23.99 0.58 -22.17
CA PHE A 115 -24.24 1.69 -21.27
C PHE A 115 -24.43 1.22 -19.84
N TYR A 116 -23.77 1.93 -18.92
CA TYR A 116 -23.79 1.66 -17.50
C TYR A 116 -24.19 2.91 -16.75
N LYS A 117 -24.83 2.74 -15.62
CA LYS A 117 -25.22 3.81 -14.70
C LYS A 117 -24.71 3.43 -13.32
N LEU A 118 -24.19 4.42 -12.60
CA LEU A 118 -23.64 4.25 -11.27
C LEU A 118 -24.60 4.90 -10.27
N VAL A 119 -25.02 4.14 -9.26
CA VAL A 119 -25.70 4.68 -8.09
C VAL A 119 -24.78 4.49 -6.90
N ALA A 120 -24.49 5.54 -6.14
CA ALA A 120 -23.62 5.46 -4.97
C ALA A 120 -24.28 6.10 -3.76
N GLN A 121 -24.19 5.42 -2.62
CA GLN A 121 -24.63 5.87 -1.32
C GLN A 121 -23.45 6.52 -0.57
N PHE A 122 -23.64 7.77 -0.17
CA PHE A 122 -22.72 8.50 0.69
C PHE A 122 -23.30 8.65 2.10
N ASN A 123 -22.60 9.34 2.99
CA ASN A 123 -23.07 9.58 4.34
C ASN A 123 -24.37 10.41 4.38
N ASP A 124 -24.57 11.31 3.42
CA ASP A 124 -25.70 12.23 3.37
C ASP A 124 -26.87 11.70 2.53
N ARG A 125 -26.61 11.25 1.30
CA ARG A 125 -27.66 10.79 0.36
C ARG A 125 -27.13 9.78 -0.67
N SER A 126 -28.05 9.10 -1.33
CA SER A 126 -27.77 8.45 -2.61
C SER A 126 -27.61 9.49 -3.73
N ARG A 127 -26.76 9.18 -4.69
CA ARG A 127 -26.61 9.95 -5.92
C ARG A 127 -26.46 9.00 -7.09
N THR A 128 -26.85 9.50 -8.25
CA THR A 128 -26.95 8.68 -9.46
C THR A 128 -26.27 9.40 -10.62
N SER A 129 -25.54 8.65 -11.44
CA SER A 129 -24.95 9.17 -12.67
C SER A 129 -25.92 9.18 -13.83
N SER A 130 -25.62 9.96 -14.87
CA SER A 130 -26.11 9.67 -16.22
C SER A 130 -25.52 8.34 -16.70
N ALA A 131 -26.17 7.70 -17.68
CA ALA A 131 -25.59 6.50 -18.28
C ALA A 131 -24.34 6.86 -19.09
N PHE A 132 -23.28 6.07 -18.97
CA PHE A 132 -22.02 6.24 -19.65
C PHE A 132 -21.66 4.96 -20.40
N ALA A 133 -21.00 5.10 -21.55
CA ALA A 133 -20.56 3.96 -22.34
C ALA A 133 -19.28 3.36 -21.74
N LEU A 134 -19.23 2.03 -21.63
CA LEU A 134 -18.04 1.30 -21.24
C LEU A 134 -17.90 0.04 -22.10
N ASP A 135 -16.76 -0.08 -22.77
CA ASP A 135 -16.46 -1.27 -23.56
C ASP A 135 -15.62 -2.27 -22.75
N LEU A 136 -16.22 -3.40 -22.34
CA LEU A 136 -15.54 -4.47 -21.62
C LEU A 136 -15.08 -5.63 -22.52
N ARG A 137 -15.28 -5.53 -23.84
CA ARG A 137 -15.10 -6.64 -24.79
C ARG A 137 -13.65 -7.00 -25.07
N ASN A 138 -12.70 -6.10 -24.83
CA ASN A 138 -11.29 -6.33 -25.10
C ASN A 138 -10.46 -6.44 -23.80
N PRO A 139 -10.33 -7.64 -23.20
CA PRO A 139 -9.48 -7.84 -22.02
C PRO A 139 -7.99 -7.61 -22.34
N LEU A 140 -7.59 -7.73 -23.61
CA LEU A 140 -6.22 -7.52 -24.10
C LEU A 140 -5.97 -6.08 -24.57
N GLY A 141 -6.96 -5.19 -24.48
CA GLY A 141 -6.87 -3.76 -24.85
C GLY A 141 -5.97 -2.92 -23.93
N GLY A 142 -5.30 -3.56 -22.97
CA GLY A 142 -3.98 -3.15 -22.48
C GLY A 142 -3.94 -2.27 -21.25
N TYR A 143 -5.03 -1.58 -20.87
CA TYR A 143 -4.99 -0.71 -19.69
C TYR A 143 -6.24 -0.82 -18.81
N PRO A 144 -6.06 -0.84 -17.47
CA PRO A 144 -7.18 -0.76 -16.55
C PRO A 144 -7.96 0.52 -16.86
N LYS A 145 -9.22 0.38 -17.29
CA LYS A 145 -10.08 1.53 -17.51
C LYS A 145 -10.34 2.17 -16.15
N LYS A 146 -9.85 3.39 -15.95
CA LYS A 146 -10.09 4.15 -14.73
C LYS A 146 -11.19 5.15 -15.04
N MET A 147 -12.20 5.19 -14.20
CA MET A 147 -13.30 6.13 -14.27
C MET A 147 -13.21 7.07 -13.08
N ARG A 148 -13.15 8.36 -13.35
CA ARG A 148 -13.21 9.40 -12.33
C ARG A 148 -14.66 9.82 -12.15
N VAL A 149 -15.14 9.77 -10.92
CA VAL A 149 -16.50 10.14 -10.55
C VAL A 149 -16.45 11.40 -9.70
N THR A 150 -17.00 12.49 -10.21
CA THR A 150 -17.15 13.74 -9.45
C THR A 150 -18.51 13.75 -8.78
N VAL A 151 -18.50 13.77 -7.45
CA VAL A 151 -19.66 13.80 -6.58
C VAL A 151 -20.18 15.23 -6.52
N GLN A 152 -21.35 15.46 -7.13
CA GLN A 152 -22.00 16.75 -7.12
C GLN A 152 -23.06 16.84 -6.02
N ALA A 153 -23.77 17.96 -5.93
CA ALA A 153 -24.83 18.12 -4.95
C ALA A 153 -25.96 17.08 -5.13
N THR A 154 -26.32 16.81 -6.39
CA THR A 154 -27.50 16.01 -6.77
C THR A 154 -27.17 14.72 -7.51
N ASP A 155 -26.03 14.67 -8.21
CA ASP A 155 -25.72 13.64 -9.19
C ASP A 155 -24.23 13.24 -9.15
N LEU A 156 -23.87 12.29 -10.02
CA LEU A 156 -22.51 11.81 -10.22
C LEU A 156 -22.08 12.08 -11.66
N ALA A 157 -21.02 12.87 -11.85
CA ALA A 157 -20.41 13.04 -13.17
C ALA A 157 -19.31 11.99 -13.36
N VAL A 158 -19.52 11.06 -14.29
CA VAL A 158 -18.59 9.97 -14.59
C VAL A 158 -17.84 10.30 -15.87
N VAL A 159 -16.51 10.37 -15.78
CA VAL A 159 -15.63 10.63 -16.94
C VAL A 159 -14.47 9.63 -16.94
N PRO A 160 -13.94 9.23 -18.12
CA PRO A 160 -12.69 8.49 -18.17
C PRO A 160 -11.58 9.27 -17.48
N ASP A 161 -10.82 8.60 -16.61
CA ASP A 161 -9.68 9.20 -15.94
C ASP A 161 -8.50 9.24 -16.91
N ALA A 162 -8.33 10.39 -17.56
CA ALA A 162 -7.22 10.68 -18.46
C ALA A 162 -5.96 11.15 -17.70
N ALA A 163 -5.98 11.17 -16.35
CA ALA A 163 -4.80 11.53 -15.59
C ALA A 163 -3.65 10.55 -15.89
N PRO A 164 -2.40 11.03 -15.95
CA PRO A 164 -1.25 10.15 -16.06
C PRO A 164 -1.29 9.12 -14.93
N MET A 165 -0.79 7.92 -15.20
CA MET A 165 -0.67 6.92 -14.15
C MET A 165 0.18 7.51 -13.03
N LYS A 166 -0.38 7.57 -11.82
CA LYS A 166 0.38 7.95 -10.64
C LYS A 166 1.61 7.04 -10.54
N PRO A 167 2.78 7.59 -10.15
CA PRO A 167 3.98 6.81 -10.04
C PRO A 167 3.76 5.65 -9.10
N THR A 168 4.34 4.51 -9.43
CA THR A 168 4.21 3.31 -8.61
C THR A 168 4.84 3.56 -7.24
N ARG A 169 4.41 2.82 -6.21
CA ARG A 169 5.03 2.92 -4.88
C ARG A 169 6.55 2.70 -4.93
N TRP A 170 7.01 1.84 -5.84
CA TRP A 170 8.43 1.57 -6.08
C TRP A 170 9.18 2.74 -6.69
N GLU A 171 8.56 3.49 -7.61
CA GLU A 171 9.15 4.72 -8.16
C GLU A 171 9.27 5.81 -7.09
N MET A 172 8.26 5.94 -6.22
CA MET A 172 8.27 6.91 -5.12
C MET A 172 9.15 6.48 -3.94
N PHE A 173 9.45 5.18 -3.83
CA PHE A 173 10.16 4.60 -2.68
C PHE A 173 11.51 5.28 -2.42
N GLY A 174 12.35 5.42 -3.46
CA GLY A 174 13.69 5.98 -3.29
C GLY A 174 13.66 7.44 -2.85
N THR A 175 12.78 8.24 -3.47
CA THR A 175 12.60 9.65 -3.14
C THR A 175 12.05 9.82 -1.73
N ALA A 176 11.01 9.06 -1.37
CA ALA A 176 10.41 9.16 -0.06
C ALA A 176 11.36 8.66 1.04
N PHE A 177 12.07 7.55 0.80
CA PHE A 177 13.12 7.07 1.69
C PHE A 177 14.20 8.12 1.94
N ALA A 178 14.73 8.73 0.88
CA ALA A 178 15.74 9.77 1.01
C ALA A 178 15.22 11.00 1.77
N LEU A 179 13.99 11.43 1.48
CA LEU A 179 13.35 12.56 2.17
C LEU A 179 13.17 12.28 3.67
N THR A 180 12.62 11.12 4.01
CA THR A 180 12.46 10.66 5.40
C THR A 180 13.82 10.60 6.10
N GLN A 181 14.80 9.93 5.49
CA GLN A 181 16.10 9.75 6.12
C GLN A 181 16.85 11.06 6.36
N ILE A 182 16.84 12.00 5.40
CA ILE A 182 17.51 13.29 5.52
C ILE A 182 16.81 14.16 6.57
N SER A 183 15.49 14.28 6.51
CA SER A 183 14.73 15.13 7.42
C SER A 183 14.85 14.67 8.87
N GLU A 184 14.76 13.37 9.13
CA GLU A 184 14.87 12.81 10.47
C GLU A 184 16.28 12.99 11.04
N LEU A 185 17.33 12.81 10.24
CA LEU A 185 18.70 13.06 10.68
C LEU A 185 18.96 14.54 10.96
N MET A 186 18.38 15.44 10.18
CA MET A 186 18.48 16.88 10.44
C MET A 186 17.82 17.26 11.77
N VAL A 187 16.62 16.76 12.02
CA VAL A 187 15.88 16.99 13.27
C VAL A 187 16.64 16.40 14.46
N ALA A 188 17.09 15.15 14.35
CA ALA A 188 17.89 14.49 15.38
C ALA A 188 19.19 15.26 15.68
N ALA A 189 19.89 15.72 14.64
CA ALA A 189 21.13 16.49 14.80
C ALA A 189 20.87 17.80 15.53
N ALA A 190 19.83 18.54 15.15
CA ALA A 190 19.46 19.79 15.82
C ALA A 190 19.05 19.54 17.28
N PHE A 191 18.29 18.48 17.55
CA PHE A 191 17.85 18.11 18.89
C PHE A 191 19.03 17.74 19.80
N LEU A 192 19.90 16.83 19.35
CA LEU A 192 21.08 16.39 20.11
C LEU A 192 22.12 17.51 20.28
N TRP A 193 22.26 18.38 19.28
CA TRP A 193 23.13 19.56 19.40
C TRP A 193 22.59 20.54 20.45
N ARG A 194 21.28 20.80 20.47
CA ARG A 194 20.65 21.63 21.51
C ARG A 194 20.88 21.07 22.91
N MET A 195 20.96 19.75 23.04
CA MET A 195 21.30 19.07 24.30
C MET A 195 22.79 19.09 24.65
N LYS A 196 23.64 19.73 23.84
CA LYS A 196 25.09 19.85 24.04
C LYS A 196 25.80 18.49 24.14
N ILE A 197 25.32 17.48 23.42
CA ILE A 197 25.98 16.17 23.34
C ILE A 197 27.36 16.32 22.68
N GLU A 198 28.38 15.66 23.23
CA GLU A 198 29.74 15.68 22.67
C GLU A 198 29.73 15.23 21.20
N ARG A 199 30.52 15.90 20.34
CA ARG A 199 30.55 15.65 18.89
C ARG A 199 30.72 14.16 18.52
N LYS A 200 31.54 13.42 19.27
CA LYS A 200 31.76 11.97 19.05
C LYS A 200 30.50 11.15 19.32
N LEU A 201 29.80 11.44 20.42
CA LEU A 201 28.54 10.80 20.78
C LEU A 201 27.42 11.20 19.82
N LEU A 202 27.36 12.46 19.39
CA LEU A 202 26.40 12.95 18.40
C LEU A 202 26.50 12.16 17.09
N VAL A 203 27.71 12.00 16.54
CA VAL A 203 27.92 11.21 15.31
C VAL A 203 27.51 9.74 15.50
N LYS A 204 27.81 9.15 16.67
CA LYS A 204 27.38 7.79 17.02
C LYS A 204 25.85 7.67 17.02
N TYR A 205 25.14 8.64 17.62
CA TYR A 205 23.68 8.66 17.64
C TYR A 205 23.07 8.85 16.26
N LEU A 206 23.58 9.77 15.45
CA LEU A 206 23.06 9.97 14.10
C LEU A 206 23.22 8.72 13.24
N PHE A 207 24.36 8.02 13.35
CA PHE A 207 24.54 6.75 12.64
C PHE A 207 23.60 5.65 13.15
N ALA A 208 23.39 5.59 14.47
CA ALA A 208 22.41 4.69 15.07
C ALA A 208 20.99 4.97 14.60
N ILE A 209 20.57 6.24 14.60
CA ILE A 209 19.26 6.68 14.13
C ILE A 209 19.09 6.34 12.65
N ALA A 210 20.06 6.66 11.79
CA ALA A 210 20.00 6.30 10.38
C ALA A 210 19.75 4.81 10.15
N PHE A 211 20.43 3.98 10.95
CA PHE A 211 20.25 2.54 10.86
C PHE A 211 18.90 2.06 11.42
N ILE A 212 18.45 2.63 12.54
CA ILE A 212 17.17 2.29 13.14
C ILE A 212 16.03 2.65 12.20
N ASN A 213 16.07 3.82 11.56
CA ASN A 213 15.09 4.24 10.57
C ASN A 213 15.09 3.27 9.38
N LEU A 214 16.27 2.86 8.90
CA LEU A 214 16.38 1.86 7.84
C LEU A 214 15.79 0.49 8.24
N LEU A 215 15.83 0.12 9.52
CA LEU A 215 15.24 -1.12 10.04
C LEU A 215 13.72 -1.03 10.18
N THR A 216 13.18 0.11 10.60
CA THR A 216 11.72 0.34 10.74
C THR A 216 11.05 0.61 9.39
N PHE A 217 11.79 1.16 8.43
CA PHE A 217 11.28 1.55 7.12
C PHE A 217 10.55 0.44 6.36
N PRO A 218 11.06 -0.81 6.25
CA PRO A 218 10.31 -1.88 5.59
C PRO A 218 8.95 -2.17 6.24
N VAL A 219 8.82 -2.02 7.55
CA VAL A 219 7.53 -2.24 8.22
C VAL A 219 6.56 -1.11 7.87
N VAL A 220 7.01 0.14 7.95
CA VAL A 220 6.21 1.32 7.62
C VAL A 220 5.81 1.34 6.13
N TRP A 221 6.68 0.91 5.22
CA TRP A 221 6.44 0.98 3.77
C TRP A 221 5.89 -0.28 3.12
N PHE A 222 6.10 -1.46 3.71
CA PHE A 222 5.58 -2.71 3.16
C PHE A 222 4.48 -3.31 4.02
N PHE A 223 4.64 -3.40 5.34
CA PHE A 223 3.63 -4.06 6.18
C PHE A 223 2.33 -3.24 6.28
N PHE A 224 2.38 -2.00 6.75
CA PHE A 224 1.16 -1.20 6.92
C PHE A 224 0.43 -0.91 5.60
N PRO A 225 1.10 -0.56 4.49
CA PRO A 225 0.44 -0.36 3.21
C PRO A 225 -0.12 -1.65 2.62
N ALA A 226 0.42 -2.81 2.98
CA ALA A 226 -0.15 -4.10 2.58
C ALA A 226 -1.43 -4.46 3.34
N LEU A 227 -1.70 -3.84 4.50
CA LEU A 227 -2.96 -4.01 5.22
C LEU A 227 -4.11 -3.23 4.59
N GLN A 228 -3.81 -2.24 3.75
CA GLN A 228 -4.81 -1.40 3.10
C GLN A 228 -5.74 -2.18 2.16
N PRO A 229 -6.87 -1.60 1.74
CA PRO A 229 -7.69 -2.17 0.69
C PRO A 229 -6.94 -2.28 -0.63
N PHE A 230 -7.47 -3.12 -1.51
CA PHE A 230 -6.97 -3.32 -2.87
C PHE A 230 -5.48 -3.68 -2.94
N GLN A 231 -5.01 -4.46 -1.97
CA GLN A 231 -3.68 -5.07 -1.99
C GLN A 231 -3.79 -6.53 -2.43
N TYR A 232 -2.86 -6.95 -3.28
CA TYR A 232 -2.69 -8.35 -3.66
C TYR A 232 -2.23 -9.19 -2.46
N ILE A 233 -2.58 -10.47 -2.44
CA ILE A 233 -2.11 -11.42 -1.43
C ILE A 233 -0.58 -11.44 -1.39
N THR A 234 0.07 -11.36 -2.55
CA THR A 234 1.54 -11.29 -2.66
C THR A 234 2.13 -10.11 -1.87
N THR A 235 1.49 -8.95 -1.91
CA THR A 235 1.91 -7.76 -1.17
C THR A 235 1.68 -7.93 0.33
N ARG A 236 0.56 -8.55 0.74
CA ARG A 236 0.27 -8.90 2.14
C ARG A 236 1.32 -9.84 2.72
N VAL A 237 1.67 -10.89 1.98
CA VAL A 237 2.72 -11.84 2.35
C VAL A 237 4.05 -11.11 2.52
N PHE A 238 4.43 -10.27 1.57
CA PHE A 238 5.68 -9.51 1.63
C PHE A 238 5.71 -8.58 2.87
N GLY A 239 4.60 -7.91 3.16
CA GLY A 239 4.42 -7.11 4.37
C GLY A 239 4.58 -7.92 5.65
N CYS A 240 3.89 -9.07 5.77
CA CYS A 240 3.98 -9.94 6.95
C CYS A 240 5.39 -10.50 7.16
N VAL A 241 6.07 -10.91 6.09
CA VAL A 241 7.47 -11.36 6.15
C VAL A 241 8.38 -10.23 6.64
N SER A 242 8.20 -9.02 6.09
CA SER A 242 8.96 -7.82 6.51
C SER A 242 8.81 -7.52 8.01
N LEU A 243 7.58 -7.62 8.53
CA LEU A 243 7.32 -7.49 9.97
C LEU A 243 8.01 -8.59 10.79
N GLY A 244 7.91 -9.85 10.37
CA GLY A 244 8.54 -10.97 11.06
C GLY A 244 10.06 -10.81 11.18
N ILE A 245 10.71 -10.26 10.15
CA ILE A 245 12.14 -9.96 10.16
C ILE A 245 12.46 -8.82 11.11
N ALA A 246 11.69 -7.73 11.07
CA ALA A 246 11.87 -6.62 11.99
C ALA A 246 11.77 -7.09 13.44
N ILE A 247 10.79 -7.93 13.78
CA ILE A 247 10.66 -8.57 15.10
C ILE A 247 11.89 -9.44 15.43
N GLY A 248 12.37 -10.24 14.48
CA GLY A 248 13.56 -11.09 14.67
C GLY A 248 14.82 -10.29 15.01
N TYR A 249 15.12 -9.23 14.24
CA TYR A 249 16.26 -8.34 14.51
C TYR A 249 16.12 -7.61 15.85
N SER A 250 14.89 -7.24 16.17
CA SER A 250 14.55 -6.57 17.41
C SER A 250 14.82 -7.43 18.64
N VAL A 251 14.32 -8.68 18.64
CA VAL A 251 14.60 -9.65 19.70
C VAL A 251 16.10 -9.92 19.81
N PHE A 252 16.80 -10.01 18.67
CA PHE A 252 18.24 -10.16 18.65
C PHE A 252 18.97 -9.01 19.36
N TRP A 253 18.53 -7.76 19.16
CA TRP A 253 19.12 -6.59 19.81
C TRP A 253 18.83 -6.48 21.30
N VAL A 254 17.62 -6.81 21.74
CA VAL A 254 17.27 -6.82 23.17
C VAL A 254 18.17 -7.75 23.97
N ARG A 255 18.57 -8.86 23.35
CA ARG A 255 19.44 -9.87 23.97
C ARG A 255 20.91 -9.46 24.02
N GLN A 256 21.32 -8.39 23.32
CA GLN A 256 22.69 -7.88 23.41
C GLN A 256 22.82 -7.00 24.66
N SER A 257 23.70 -7.40 25.58
CA SER A 257 23.94 -6.64 26.82
C SER A 257 24.58 -5.28 26.56
N GLU A 258 25.37 -5.16 25.48
CA GLU A 258 26.03 -3.94 25.06
C GLU A 258 25.93 -3.77 23.55
N VAL A 259 25.27 -2.70 23.11
CA VAL A 259 25.19 -2.37 21.68
C VAL A 259 26.28 -1.37 21.33
N THR A 260 27.43 -1.90 20.90
CA THR A 260 28.53 -1.09 20.38
C THR A 260 28.29 -0.71 18.91
N LEU A 261 28.95 0.33 18.41
CA LEU A 261 28.90 0.72 16.99
C LEU A 261 29.30 -0.45 16.06
N LYS A 262 30.23 -1.31 16.49
CA LYS A 262 30.64 -2.51 15.75
C LYS A 262 29.51 -3.53 15.67
N VAL A 263 28.75 -3.73 16.76
CA VAL A 263 27.57 -4.61 16.79
C VAL A 263 26.49 -4.06 15.86
N LEU A 264 26.26 -2.75 15.88
CA LEU A 264 25.33 -2.07 14.98
C LEU A 264 25.71 -2.27 13.51
N GLN A 265 26.96 -1.96 13.14
CA GLN A 265 27.47 -2.14 11.76
C GLN A 265 27.39 -3.60 11.30
N ARG A 266 27.72 -4.56 12.18
CA ARG A 266 27.60 -5.98 11.87
C ARG A 266 26.15 -6.40 11.69
N SER A 267 25.25 -5.91 12.55
CA SER A 267 23.80 -6.16 12.44
C SER A 267 23.27 -5.60 11.13
N PHE A 268 23.70 -4.41 10.73
CA PHE A 268 23.34 -3.82 9.44
C PHE A 268 23.81 -4.68 8.27
N LEU A 269 25.07 -5.10 8.28
CA LEU A 269 25.59 -5.92 7.20
C LEU A 269 24.81 -7.25 7.10
N ILE A 270 24.47 -7.87 8.23
CA ILE A 270 23.63 -9.08 8.26
C ILE A 270 22.23 -8.78 7.72
N TRP A 271 21.63 -7.66 8.13
CA TRP A 271 20.33 -7.20 7.64
C TRP A 271 20.32 -6.99 6.13
N LEU A 272 21.29 -6.22 5.61
CA LEU A 272 21.45 -5.95 4.19
C LEU A 272 21.67 -7.23 3.39
N LEU A 273 22.50 -8.15 3.90
CA LEU A 273 22.73 -9.46 3.29
C LEU A 273 21.52 -10.39 3.40
N SER A 274 20.62 -10.17 4.36
CA SER A 274 19.39 -10.95 4.51
C SER A 274 18.28 -10.49 3.56
N LEU A 275 18.29 -9.22 3.10
CA LEU A 275 17.24 -8.70 2.20
C LEU A 275 17.03 -9.54 0.93
N PRO A 276 18.06 -9.98 0.18
CA PRO A 276 17.86 -10.83 -0.99
C PRO A 276 17.27 -12.19 -0.64
N VAL A 277 17.66 -12.78 0.49
CA VAL A 277 17.14 -14.07 0.97
C VAL A 277 15.66 -13.93 1.31
N VAL A 278 15.31 -12.85 2.01
CA VAL A 278 13.94 -12.50 2.36
C VAL A 278 13.10 -12.28 1.12
N ALA A 279 13.60 -11.51 0.15
CA ALA A 279 12.90 -11.26 -1.10
C ALA A 279 12.67 -12.56 -1.86
N ALA A 280 13.65 -13.47 -1.91
CA ALA A 280 13.50 -14.78 -2.52
C ALA A 280 12.44 -15.63 -1.81
N ILE A 281 12.48 -15.71 -0.47
CA ILE A 281 11.48 -16.44 0.32
C ILE A 281 10.08 -15.85 0.12
N ALA A 282 9.95 -14.52 0.22
CA ALA A 282 8.68 -13.84 0.04
C ALA A 282 8.14 -14.01 -1.38
N PHE A 283 9.01 -13.99 -2.40
CA PHE A 283 8.64 -14.27 -3.79
C PHE A 283 8.12 -15.70 -3.96
N VAL A 284 8.78 -16.69 -3.36
CA VAL A 284 8.31 -18.09 -3.36
C VAL A 284 6.94 -18.21 -2.74
N ILE A 285 6.77 -17.68 -1.53
CA ILE A 285 5.48 -17.73 -0.83
C ILE A 285 4.41 -16.98 -1.64
N ALA A 286 4.76 -15.84 -2.22
CA ALA A 286 3.88 -15.07 -3.10
C ALA A 286 3.49 -15.84 -4.35
N LEU A 287 4.39 -16.61 -4.97
CA LEU A 287 4.03 -17.50 -6.07
C LEU A 287 3.05 -18.57 -5.59
N PHE A 288 3.31 -19.27 -4.49
CA PHE A 288 2.42 -20.32 -4.00
C PHE A 288 1.04 -19.82 -3.56
N LEU A 289 0.97 -18.64 -2.95
CA LEU A 289 -0.28 -18.08 -2.42
C LEU A 289 -1.02 -17.17 -3.40
N GLY A 290 -0.31 -16.56 -4.34
CA GLY A 290 -0.84 -15.59 -5.30
C GLY A 290 -0.96 -16.12 -6.72
N TYR A 291 -0.54 -17.35 -7.01
CA TYR A 291 -0.71 -17.92 -8.35
C TYR A 291 -2.20 -17.97 -8.72
N GLY A 292 -2.55 -17.34 -9.85
CA GLY A 292 -3.92 -17.20 -10.31
C GLY A 292 -4.68 -16.00 -9.73
N GLU A 293 -4.10 -15.25 -8.79
CA GLU A 293 -4.67 -13.99 -8.32
C GLU A 293 -4.48 -12.92 -9.40
N SER A 294 -5.54 -12.60 -10.14
CA SER A 294 -5.53 -11.55 -11.17
C SER A 294 -5.95 -10.18 -10.63
N LEU A 295 -6.63 -10.14 -9.47
CA LEU A 295 -7.27 -8.94 -8.95
C LEU A 295 -7.04 -8.79 -7.45
N PRO A 296 -6.80 -7.56 -6.96
CA PRO A 296 -6.56 -7.34 -5.54
C PRO A 296 -7.85 -7.50 -4.71
N SER A 297 -7.69 -7.75 -3.40
CA SER A 297 -8.81 -7.84 -2.45
C SER A 297 -9.19 -6.45 -1.91
N ALA A 298 -10.47 -6.10 -1.95
CA ALA A 298 -10.98 -4.86 -1.33
C ALA A 298 -11.01 -4.90 0.19
N VAL A 299 -10.88 -6.07 0.81
CA VAL A 299 -10.81 -6.20 2.27
C VAL A 299 -9.52 -5.57 2.74
N GLY A 300 -9.57 -4.70 3.74
CA GLY A 300 -8.38 -4.07 4.30
C GLY A 300 -8.71 -3.04 5.37
N LEU A 301 -7.67 -2.54 6.02
CA LEU A 301 -7.78 -1.46 6.99
C LEU A 301 -7.66 -0.11 6.28
N PRO A 302 -8.55 0.84 6.55
CA PRO A 302 -8.52 2.12 5.87
C PRO A 302 -7.23 2.90 6.21
N SER A 303 -6.82 3.77 5.29
CA SER A 303 -5.63 4.61 5.37
C SER A 303 -5.61 5.46 6.65
N VAL A 304 -6.77 5.94 7.09
CA VAL A 304 -6.96 6.69 8.34
C VAL A 304 -6.58 5.88 9.60
N VAL A 305 -6.56 4.55 9.52
CA VAL A 305 -6.10 3.67 10.59
C VAL A 305 -4.65 3.26 10.37
N THR A 306 -4.30 2.81 9.16
CA THR A 306 -2.96 2.27 8.88
C THR A 306 -1.86 3.33 9.02
N LEU A 307 -2.13 4.58 8.62
CA LEU A 307 -1.14 5.65 8.65
C LEU A 307 -0.81 6.07 10.11
N PRO A 308 -1.77 6.43 10.97
CA PRO A 308 -1.43 6.70 12.37
C PRO A 308 -0.81 5.50 13.10
N ALA A 309 -1.24 4.28 12.76
CA ALA A 309 -0.65 3.08 13.34
C ALA A 309 0.81 2.87 12.91
N SER A 310 1.16 3.18 11.65
CA SER A 310 2.54 3.10 11.18
C SER A 310 3.43 4.16 11.84
N GLU A 311 2.93 5.38 12.00
CA GLU A 311 3.64 6.46 12.71
C GLU A 311 3.83 6.11 14.19
N GLY A 312 2.78 5.64 14.85
CA GLY A 312 2.86 5.21 16.26
C GLY A 312 3.83 4.05 16.45
N PHE A 313 3.86 3.10 15.51
CA PHE A 313 4.85 2.03 15.48
C PHE A 313 6.26 2.60 15.34
N ALA A 314 6.52 3.45 14.32
CA ALA A 314 7.84 4.03 14.10
C ALA A 314 8.31 4.81 15.33
N ILE A 315 7.50 5.76 15.84
CA ILE A 315 7.85 6.57 17.00
C ILE A 315 8.22 5.72 18.20
N GLY A 316 7.35 4.76 18.56
CA GLY A 316 7.56 3.91 19.73
C GLY A 316 8.75 2.96 19.56
N TRP A 317 8.88 2.35 18.39
CA TRP A 317 9.92 1.38 18.09
C TRP A 317 11.30 2.03 18.04
N GLU A 318 11.41 3.16 17.34
CA GLU A 318 12.65 3.92 17.20
C GLU A 318 13.08 4.50 18.55
N ALA A 319 12.15 5.11 19.30
CA ALA A 319 12.46 5.66 20.62
C ALA A 319 12.99 4.58 21.57
N TRP A 320 12.37 3.41 21.56
CA TRP A 320 12.79 2.29 22.39
C TRP A 320 14.18 1.77 22.00
N LEU A 321 14.45 1.58 20.69
CA LEU A 321 15.78 1.17 20.21
C LEU A 321 16.85 2.20 20.56
N ILE A 322 16.62 3.49 20.29
CA ILE A 322 17.57 4.57 20.59
C ILE A 322 17.84 4.65 22.10
N TYR A 323 16.82 4.46 22.95
CA TYR A 323 16.98 4.43 24.40
C TYR A 323 17.89 3.31 24.86
N HIS A 324 17.71 2.10 24.33
CA HIS A 324 18.61 0.99 24.66
C HIS A 324 20.05 1.25 24.23
N LEU A 325 20.28 2.03 23.16
CA LEU A 325 21.63 2.45 22.74
C LEU A 325 22.23 3.57 23.61
N GLY A 326 21.37 4.39 24.23
CA GLY A 326 21.75 5.67 24.83
C GLY A 326 21.39 5.88 26.30
N ARG A 327 20.94 4.82 26.99
CA ARG A 327 20.41 4.85 28.37
C ARG A 327 21.28 5.57 29.40
N GLU A 328 22.59 5.65 29.16
CA GLU A 328 23.54 6.30 30.07
C GLU A 328 23.58 7.82 29.92
N SER A 329 23.09 8.37 28.81
CA SER A 329 23.27 9.81 28.48
C SER A 329 21.97 10.57 28.24
N LEU A 330 20.87 9.87 27.94
CA LEU A 330 19.61 10.47 27.57
C LEU A 330 18.46 9.80 28.33
N LEU A 331 17.55 10.61 28.86
CA LEU A 331 16.32 10.11 29.46
C LEU A 331 15.39 9.60 28.37
N PHE A 332 14.63 8.53 28.67
CA PHE A 332 13.64 7.98 27.73
C PHE A 332 12.68 9.03 27.19
N ALA A 333 12.22 9.97 28.03
CA ALA A 333 11.34 11.06 27.62
C ALA A 333 11.96 11.98 26.55
N GLN A 334 13.27 12.24 26.62
CA GLN A 334 13.97 13.06 25.63
C GLN A 334 14.08 12.34 24.28
N ILE A 335 14.32 11.03 24.32
CA ILE A 335 14.41 10.19 23.13
C ILE A 335 13.04 10.03 22.48
N LEU A 336 11.99 9.83 23.27
CA LEU A 336 10.61 9.77 22.77
C LEU A 336 10.22 11.10 22.11
N ALA A 337 10.54 12.24 22.74
CA ALA A 337 10.29 13.56 22.15
C ALA A 337 11.06 13.77 20.85
N MET A 338 12.32 13.31 20.77
CA MET A 338 13.11 13.37 19.54
C MET A 338 12.50 12.51 18.43
N SER A 339 12.13 11.26 18.74
CA SER A 339 11.49 10.32 17.79
C SER A 339 10.16 10.86 17.27
N LEU A 340 9.33 11.41 18.16
CA LEU A 340 8.07 12.07 17.80
C LEU A 340 8.31 13.24 16.84
N LEU A 341 9.30 14.10 17.14
CA LEU A 341 9.60 15.27 16.31
C LEU A 341 10.16 14.86 14.93
N MET A 342 11.03 13.85 14.89
CA MET A 342 11.57 13.30 13.64
C MET A 342 10.45 12.81 12.72
N ASN A 343 9.60 11.90 13.21
CA ASN A 343 8.50 11.31 12.44
C ASN A 343 7.44 12.36 12.07
N ALA A 344 7.12 13.29 12.97
CA ALA A 344 6.17 14.37 12.66
C ALA A 344 6.68 15.27 11.52
N VAL A 345 7.97 15.66 11.54
CA VAL A 345 8.57 16.49 10.49
C VAL A 345 8.66 15.71 9.17
N SER A 346 9.09 14.44 9.19
CA SER A 346 9.21 13.63 7.98
C SER A 346 7.84 13.36 7.35
N LEU A 347 6.81 13.10 8.15
CA LEU A 347 5.42 12.97 7.71
C LEU A 347 4.91 14.27 7.07
N ILE A 348 5.09 15.42 7.73
CA ILE A 348 4.66 16.72 7.20
C ILE A 348 5.35 17.01 5.86
N LEU A 349 6.67 16.80 5.78
CA LEU A 349 7.41 16.98 4.54
C LEU A 349 6.96 16.00 3.46
N GLY A 350 6.69 14.74 3.81
CA GLY A 350 6.16 13.74 2.89
C GLY A 350 4.79 14.15 2.31
N LEU A 351 3.89 14.64 3.17
CA LEU A 351 2.55 15.10 2.76
C LEU A 351 2.59 16.35 1.89
N ILE A 352 3.57 17.23 2.07
CA ILE A 352 3.72 18.46 1.27
C ILE A 352 4.45 18.16 -0.04
N LEU A 353 5.59 17.47 0.01
CA LEU A 353 6.51 17.35 -1.12
C LEU A 353 6.14 16.21 -2.06
N LEU A 354 5.68 15.05 -1.57
CA LEU A 354 5.41 13.92 -2.46
C LEU A 354 4.25 14.19 -3.43
N PRO A 355 3.11 14.79 -3.02
CA PRO A 355 2.07 15.15 -3.97
C PRO A 355 2.53 16.22 -4.98
N ALA A 356 3.34 17.19 -4.54
CA ALA A 356 3.91 18.19 -5.44
C ALA A 356 4.81 17.53 -6.49
N MET A 357 5.69 16.60 -6.09
CA MET A 357 6.56 15.85 -7.01
C MET A 357 5.76 15.00 -8.01
N GLN A 358 4.58 14.48 -7.63
CA GLN A 358 3.69 13.75 -8.53
C GLN A 358 3.02 14.63 -9.60
N GLN A 359 3.06 15.97 -9.45
CA GLN A 359 2.51 16.91 -10.45
C GLN A 359 3.56 17.39 -11.46
N PHE A 360 4.86 17.25 -11.16
CA PHE A 360 5.97 17.78 -11.97
C PHE A 360 6.79 16.72 -12.72
N GLY A 361 6.48 15.43 -12.53
CA GLY A 361 7.02 14.31 -13.32
C GLY A 361 6.00 13.85 -14.35
#